data_AF-A0A7S1FSF4-F1
#
_entry.id   AF-A0A7S1FSF4-F1
#
_cell.length_a   1.000
_cell.length_b   1.000
_cell.length_c   1.000
_cell.angle_alpha   90.00
_cell.angle_beta   90.00
_cell.angle_gamma   90.00
#
_symmetry.space_group_name_H-M   'P 1'
#
loop_
_entity.id
_entity.type
_entity.pdbx_description
1 polymer ?
#
loop_
_entity_poly.entity_id
_entity_poly.type
_entity_poly.pdbx_seq_one_letter_code
_entity_poly.pdbx_strand_id
1 'polypeptide(L)'
;SVTGGVNNDASGDYSSVSGGDTNTASGYISSVSGGRENEATGQAASVSGGSKNTAQGERSTVSGGSDSIASAFASAITGGFENKADGNYTAITGGTSNT
;
A
#
# COMPACT_ATOMS: atom_id res chain seq x y z
N SER A 1 0.16 2.69 -14.94
CA SER A 1 -0.51 3.89 -15.48
C SER A 1 -0.91 4.81 -14.34
N VAL A 2 -0.98 6.12 -14.59
CA VAL A 2 -1.50 7.12 -13.64
C VAL A 2 -2.73 7.78 -14.26
N THR A 3 -3.88 7.71 -13.60
CA THR A 3 -5.15 8.23 -14.16
C THR A 3 -5.39 9.70 -13.83
N GLY A 4 -4.83 10.21 -12.73
CA GLY A 4 -4.97 11.62 -12.35
C GLY A 4 -4.15 11.99 -11.10
N GLY A 5 -4.39 13.18 -10.58
CA GLY A 5 -3.72 13.68 -9.37
C GLY A 5 -2.40 14.41 -9.64
N VAL A 6 -1.58 14.55 -8.59
CA VAL A 6 -0.30 15.27 -8.61
C VAL A 6 0.81 14.34 -8.13
N ASN A 7 1.96 14.36 -8.81
CA ASN A 7 3.19 13.65 -8.42
C ASN A 7 3.04 12.13 -8.17
N ASN A 8 2.13 11.47 -8.86
CA ASN A 8 1.99 10.01 -8.76
C ASN A 8 2.99 9.29 -9.68
N ASP A 9 3.56 8.18 -9.21
CA ASP A 9 4.45 7.30 -9.97
C ASP A 9 3.85 5.90 -10.11
N ALA A 10 3.78 5.39 -11.33
CA ALA A 10 3.35 4.03 -11.62
C ALA A 10 4.41 3.37 -12.52
N SER A 11 5.59 3.13 -11.94
CA SER A 11 6.81 2.68 -12.63
C SER A 11 6.93 1.16 -12.77
N GLY A 12 6.14 0.38 -12.01
CA GLY A 12 6.11 -1.08 -12.11
C GLY A 12 5.40 -1.57 -13.38
N ASP A 13 5.85 -2.70 -13.92
CA ASP A 13 5.18 -3.38 -15.03
C ASP A 13 3.75 -3.75 -14.64
N TYR A 14 2.76 -3.33 -15.44
CA TYR A 14 1.33 -3.45 -15.17
C TYR A 14 0.84 -2.76 -13.88
N SER A 15 1.64 -1.87 -13.29
CA SER A 15 1.21 -1.16 -12.09
C SER A 15 0.19 -0.06 -12.41
N SER A 16 -0.56 0.39 -11.40
CA SER A 16 -1.52 1.47 -11.56
C SER A 16 -1.63 2.39 -10.34
N VAL A 17 -1.82 3.68 -10.59
CA VAL A 17 -2.24 4.67 -9.60
C VAL A 17 -3.48 5.38 -10.13
N SER A 18 -4.60 5.28 -9.43
CA SER A 18 -5.86 5.87 -9.92
C SER A 18 -5.96 7.39 -9.69
N GLY A 19 -5.23 7.93 -8.73
CA GLY A 19 -5.25 9.37 -8.43
C GLY A 19 -4.54 9.72 -7.12
N GLY A 20 -4.81 10.91 -6.60
CA GLY A 20 -4.27 11.38 -5.32
C GLY A 20 -3.02 12.23 -5.44
N ASP A 21 -2.28 12.34 -4.34
CA ASP A 21 -1.07 13.16 -4.24
C ASP A 21 0.13 12.30 -3.81
N THR A 22 1.17 12.26 -4.64
CA THR A 22 2.45 11.62 -4.29
C THR A 22 2.33 10.12 -3.95
N ASN A 23 1.55 9.36 -4.71
CA ASN A 23 1.44 7.91 -4.56
C ASN A 23 2.38 7.16 -5.51
N THR A 24 2.93 6.03 -5.07
CA THR A 24 3.89 5.22 -5.83
C THR A 24 3.41 3.78 -5.96
N ALA A 25 3.29 3.27 -7.19
CA ALA A 25 3.08 1.86 -7.50
C ALA A 25 4.24 1.33 -8.37
N SER A 26 5.28 0.79 -7.73
CA SER A 26 6.53 0.37 -8.38
C SER A 26 6.73 -1.14 -8.49
N GLY A 27 5.91 -1.94 -7.81
CA GLY A 27 5.93 -3.40 -7.93
C GLY A 27 5.24 -3.93 -9.20
N TYR A 28 5.62 -5.14 -9.64
CA TYR A 28 4.94 -5.85 -10.74
C TYR A 28 3.46 -6.11 -10.39
N ILE A 29 2.53 -5.65 -11.22
CA ILE A 29 1.06 -5.71 -10.97
C ILE A 29 0.66 -5.01 -9.65
N SER A 30 1.44 -4.04 -9.16
CA SER A 30 1.06 -3.32 -7.95
C SER A 30 0.01 -2.24 -8.22
N SER A 31 -0.72 -1.82 -7.18
CA SER A 31 -1.75 -0.79 -7.34
C SER A 31 -1.88 0.13 -6.14
N VAL A 32 -2.15 1.40 -6.43
CA VAL A 32 -2.61 2.38 -5.45
C VAL A 32 -3.90 3.03 -5.94
N SER A 33 -5.00 2.88 -5.22
CA SER A 33 -6.29 3.44 -5.65
C SER A 33 -6.42 4.94 -5.39
N GLY A 34 -5.58 5.52 -4.52
CA GLY A 34 -5.55 6.96 -4.26
C GLY A 34 -4.98 7.30 -2.89
N GLY A 35 -5.33 8.47 -2.37
CA GLY A 35 -4.83 8.98 -1.09
C GLY A 35 -3.58 9.85 -1.23
N ARG A 36 -2.79 9.94 -0.17
CA ARG A 36 -1.58 10.76 -0.12
C ARG A 36 -0.37 9.95 0.35
N GLU A 37 0.75 10.02 -0.35
CA GLU A 37 2.02 9.37 0.08
C GLU A 37 1.89 7.84 0.28
N ASN A 38 1.04 7.15 -0.46
CA ASN A 38 0.93 5.70 -0.36
C ASN A 38 1.89 4.99 -1.33
N GLU A 39 2.43 3.86 -0.91
CA GLU A 39 3.42 3.09 -1.66
C GLU A 39 3.04 1.61 -1.78
N ALA A 40 2.96 1.09 -3.00
CA ALA A 40 2.81 -0.33 -3.31
C ALA A 40 4.03 -0.82 -4.10
N THR A 41 5.06 -1.30 -3.39
CA THR A 41 6.38 -1.64 -3.94
C THR A 41 6.60 -3.15 -4.12
N GLY A 42 5.85 -3.99 -3.41
CA GLY A 42 5.89 -5.44 -3.57
C GLY A 42 5.21 -5.92 -4.85
N GLN A 43 5.60 -7.10 -5.35
CA GLN A 43 4.88 -7.77 -6.44
C GLN A 43 3.42 -8.03 -6.03
N ALA A 44 2.46 -7.63 -6.87
CA ALA A 44 1.03 -7.72 -6.61
C ALA A 44 0.60 -7.08 -5.27
N ALA A 45 1.39 -6.12 -4.75
CA ALA A 45 1.02 -5.37 -3.56
C ALA A 45 -0.06 -4.34 -3.88
N SER A 46 -0.91 -4.03 -2.90
CA SER A 46 -1.97 -3.03 -3.09
C SER A 46 -2.14 -2.11 -1.90
N VAL A 47 -2.41 -0.84 -2.19
CA VAL A 47 -2.89 0.13 -1.21
C VAL A 47 -4.20 0.76 -1.71
N SER A 48 -5.29 0.55 -0.98
CA SER A 48 -6.60 1.05 -1.41
C SER A 48 -6.82 2.54 -1.12
N GLY A 49 -5.99 3.16 -0.26
CA GLY A 49 -6.04 4.59 0.03
C GLY A 49 -5.44 4.94 1.38
N GLY A 50 -5.85 6.09 1.93
CA GLY A 50 -5.33 6.60 3.20
C GLY A 50 -4.12 7.51 3.01
N SER A 51 -3.29 7.62 4.05
CA SER A 51 -2.11 8.49 4.07
C SER A 51 -0.87 7.74 4.54
N LYS A 52 0.24 7.77 3.80
CA LYS A 52 1.52 7.18 4.22
C LYS A 52 1.46 5.67 4.50
N ASN A 53 0.65 4.93 3.74
CA ASN A 53 0.61 3.47 3.86
C ASN A 53 1.58 2.81 2.88
N THR A 54 2.29 1.78 3.32
CA THR A 54 3.30 1.09 2.51
C THR A 54 3.03 -0.43 2.47
N ALA A 55 2.75 -0.96 1.29
CA ALA A 55 2.66 -2.39 0.99
C ALA A 55 3.93 -2.85 0.24
N GLN A 56 4.87 -3.48 0.97
CA GLN A 56 6.21 -3.84 0.46
C GLN A 56 6.38 -5.34 0.18
N GLY A 57 5.65 -6.19 0.91
CA GLY A 57 5.70 -7.63 0.71
C GLY A 57 5.04 -8.06 -0.60
N GLU A 58 5.49 -9.17 -1.19
CA GLU A 58 4.75 -9.79 -2.30
C GLU A 58 3.33 -10.15 -1.82
N ARG A 59 2.32 -9.75 -2.58
CA ARG A 59 0.89 -9.89 -2.28
C ARG A 59 0.43 -9.24 -0.98
N SER A 60 1.20 -8.27 -0.45
CA SER A 60 0.77 -7.56 0.75
C SER A 60 -0.30 -6.51 0.42
N THR A 61 -1.12 -6.18 1.42
CA THR A 61 -2.22 -5.22 1.25
C THR A 61 -2.36 -4.27 2.43
N VAL A 62 -2.62 -3.00 2.13
CA VAL A 62 -3.13 -2.03 3.10
C VAL A 62 -4.42 -1.42 2.58
N SER A 63 -5.55 -1.72 3.23
CA SER A 63 -6.87 -1.26 2.74
C SER A 63 -7.15 0.21 3.06
N GLY A 64 -6.39 0.83 3.97
CA GLY A 64 -6.53 2.24 4.34
C GLY A 64 -5.87 2.56 5.67
N GLY A 65 -6.29 3.66 6.30
CA GLY A 65 -5.68 4.17 7.53
C GLY A 65 -4.51 5.10 7.26
N SER A 66 -3.63 5.24 8.25
CA SER A 66 -2.43 6.07 8.13
C SER A 66 -1.19 5.39 8.71
N ASP A 67 -0.04 5.67 8.10
CA ASP A 67 1.29 5.26 8.58
C ASP A 67 1.44 3.74 8.81
N SER A 68 0.72 2.91 8.04
CA SER A 68 0.76 1.45 8.19
C SER A 68 1.69 0.77 7.19
N ILE A 69 2.40 -0.28 7.62
CA ILE A 69 3.41 -0.99 6.82
C ILE A 69 3.11 -2.49 6.76
N ALA A 70 2.74 -3.00 5.59
CA ALA A 70 2.62 -4.43 5.31
C ALA A 70 3.86 -4.94 4.56
N SER A 71 4.87 -5.44 5.30
CA SER A 71 6.22 -5.71 4.76
C SER A 71 6.51 -7.17 4.41
N ALA A 72 5.67 -8.12 4.84
CA ALA A 72 5.91 -9.56 4.65
C ALA A 72 5.06 -10.18 3.55
N PHE A 73 5.41 -11.40 3.14
CA PHE A 73 4.68 -12.12 2.10
C PHE A 73 3.23 -12.35 2.53
N ALA A 74 2.29 -11.94 1.67
CA ALA A 74 0.86 -12.06 1.89
C ALA A 74 0.38 -11.50 3.24
N SER A 75 1.03 -10.44 3.76
CA SER A 75 0.58 -9.76 4.97
C SER A 75 -0.51 -8.71 4.68
N ALA A 76 -1.40 -8.48 5.62
CA ALA A 76 -2.56 -7.62 5.43
C ALA A 76 -2.78 -6.65 6.60
N ILE A 77 -3.10 -5.40 6.27
CA ILE A 77 -3.58 -4.40 7.23
C ILE A 77 -4.89 -3.82 6.71
N THR A 78 -5.98 -3.97 7.47
CA THR A 78 -7.29 -3.45 7.06
C THR A 78 -7.41 -1.94 7.28
N GLY A 79 -6.71 -1.39 8.27
CA GLY A 79 -6.73 0.05 8.57
C GLY A 79 -6.09 0.36 9.92
N GLY A 80 -6.36 1.55 10.43
CA GLY A 80 -5.82 2.02 11.71
C GLY A 80 -4.69 3.03 11.55
N PHE A 81 -3.86 3.16 12.58
CA PHE A 81 -2.73 4.09 12.64
C PHE A 81 -1.46 3.35 13.08
N GLU A 82 -0.35 3.51 12.36
CA GLU A 82 0.96 2.94 12.74
C GLU A 82 1.00 1.42 12.92
N ASN A 83 0.21 0.65 12.18
CA ASN A 83 0.26 -0.82 12.25
C ASN A 83 1.38 -1.38 11.37
N LYS A 84 2.05 -2.45 11.80
CA LYS A 84 3.15 -3.09 11.05
C LYS A 84 2.97 -4.59 10.92
N ALA A 85 2.56 -5.08 9.76
CA ALA A 85 2.39 -6.52 9.50
C ALA A 85 3.66 -7.10 8.86
N ASP A 86 4.56 -7.64 9.69
CA ASP A 86 5.90 -8.12 9.29
C ASP A 86 6.14 -9.64 9.36
N GLY A 87 5.11 -10.42 9.71
CA GLY A 87 5.09 -11.88 9.56
C GLY A 87 4.42 -12.34 8.26
N ASN A 88 4.87 -13.45 7.69
CA ASN A 88 4.21 -14.04 6.53
C ASN A 88 2.78 -14.47 6.90
N TYR A 89 1.82 -14.15 6.04
CA TYR A 89 0.40 -14.45 6.23
C TYR A 89 -0.25 -13.79 7.47
N THR A 90 0.35 -12.74 8.05
CA THR A 90 -0.27 -12.03 9.18
C THR A 90 -1.38 -11.09 8.72
N ALA A 91 -2.33 -10.83 9.62
CA ALA A 91 -3.40 -9.88 9.39
C ALA A 91 -3.60 -9.00 10.63
N ILE A 92 -3.53 -7.69 10.44
CA ILE A 92 -3.91 -6.68 11.45
C ILE A 92 -5.22 -6.05 11.00
N THR A 93 -6.28 -6.25 11.78
CA THR A 93 -7.63 -5.82 11.40
C THR A 93 -7.92 -4.36 11.71
N GLY A 94 -7.05 -3.67 12.46
CA GLY A 94 -7.21 -2.27 12.84
C GLY A 94 -6.43 -1.93 14.11
N GLY A 95 -6.76 -0.77 14.70
CA GLY A 95 -6.15 -0.30 15.94
C GLY A 95 -4.92 0.60 15.71
N THR A 96 -4.10 0.74 16.75
CA THR A 96 -2.94 1.63 16.76
C THR A 96 -1.69 0.90 17.21
N SER A 97 -0.61 1.02 16.45
CA SER A 97 0.73 0.51 16.81
C SER A 97 0.79 -1.01 17.09
N ASN A 98 0.02 -1.82 16.35
CA ASN A 98 0.10 -3.28 16.42
C ASN A 98 1.24 -3.83 15.53
N THR A 99 1.72 -5.03 15.86
CA THR A 99 2.71 -5.79 15.07
C THR A 99 2.28 -7.25 14.90
#